data_AF-A0A0A0BA94-F1
#
_entry.id   AF-A0A0A0BA94-F1
#
_cell.length_a   1.000
_cell.length_b   1.000
_cell.length_c   1.000
_cell.angle_alpha   90.00
_cell.angle_beta   90.00
_cell.angle_gamma   90.00
#
_symmetry.space_group_name_H-M   'P 1'
#
loop_
_entity.id
_entity.type
_entity.pdbx_description
1 polymer ?
#
loop_
_entity_poly.entity_id
_entity_poly.type
_entity_poly.pdbx_seq_one_letter_code
_entity_poly.pdbx_strand_id
1 'polypeptide(L)'
;MARCDGRRTGGDDPARPTPTRQPSGTGGDEEERMTTTDTVVPRRDRLRAATEAEIRATARRLLVAEQGQPPTLRGIAREMGMTAPGLYRYYASLDDLLLALCDDLFGEVHGVVTASLDAHGDDLGARMLAAVRTFRRWALDHPAEFGLMFRSGDGLWADPDDGCEQSRRFAGLFLELFVGLWEARPFPLPDLHGGVAASCGQLAAFARGAGVDLPEPALWVFANSWVRLYGVVCMEALGHLRFMFTDVGPYFEAELEQVARSIGVAYAPPAAAQG
;
A
#
# COMPACT_ATOMS: atom_id res chain seq x y z
N MET A 1 -26.94 43.08 -9.45
CA MET A 1 -28.01 44.11 -9.56
C MET A 1 -27.38 45.39 -10.08
N ALA A 2 -27.70 45.76 -11.33
CA ALA A 2 -27.56 47.05 -12.05
C ALA A 2 -26.24 47.85 -11.91
N ARG A 3 -25.56 48.27 -12.99
CA ARG A 3 -26.11 49.09 -14.10
C ARG A 3 -25.37 48.88 -15.44
N CYS A 4 -26.14 48.69 -16.52
CA CYS A 4 -25.85 49.09 -17.92
C CYS A 4 -25.85 50.64 -18.01
N ASP A 5 -25.44 51.38 -19.04
CA ASP A 5 -25.44 51.29 -20.52
C ASP A 5 -24.67 52.60 -20.95
N GLY A 6 -24.03 52.83 -22.10
CA GLY A 6 -23.96 52.10 -23.36
C GLY A 6 -23.31 52.96 -24.48
N ARG A 7 -23.17 52.29 -25.63
CA ARG A 7 -23.23 52.74 -27.06
C ARG A 7 -22.04 53.52 -27.64
N ARG A 8 -21.27 52.92 -28.57
CA ARG A 8 -21.45 52.75 -30.06
C ARG A 8 -21.19 54.06 -30.83
N THR A 9 -20.34 54.10 -31.86
CA THR A 9 -20.54 53.64 -33.26
C THR A 9 -19.19 53.40 -33.98
N GLY A 10 -18.96 52.35 -34.78
CA GLY A 10 -19.26 52.22 -36.24
C GLY A 10 -18.12 52.83 -37.10
N GLY A 11 -17.53 52.26 -38.16
CA GLY A 11 -17.68 51.05 -38.97
C GLY A 11 -16.64 51.06 -40.12
N ASP A 12 -16.66 50.02 -40.95
CA ASP A 12 -16.08 49.85 -42.31
C ASP A 12 -14.69 49.16 -42.53
N ASP A 13 -14.78 48.07 -43.32
CA ASP A 13 -13.81 47.11 -43.91
C ASP A 13 -13.69 47.42 -45.45
N PRO A 14 -12.98 46.73 -46.39
CA PRO A 14 -11.79 45.84 -46.42
C PRO A 14 -10.73 46.25 -47.52
N ALA A 15 -9.57 45.55 -47.61
CA ALA A 15 -8.92 44.98 -48.84
C ALA A 15 -7.35 44.89 -48.87
N ARG A 16 -6.87 43.72 -49.33
CA ARG A 16 -5.52 43.12 -49.67
C ARG A 16 -4.53 43.94 -50.58
N PRO A 17 -3.32 43.45 -51.01
CA PRO A 17 -2.44 42.28 -50.68
C PRO A 17 -0.89 42.57 -50.53
N THR A 18 -0.10 41.49 -50.31
CA THR A 18 1.36 41.23 -50.11
C THR A 18 2.38 41.76 -51.16
N PRO A 19 3.72 41.84 -50.88
CA PRO A 19 4.61 40.68 -51.12
C PRO A 19 5.85 40.49 -50.20
N THR A 20 6.15 39.21 -49.97
CA THR A 20 7.45 38.49 -49.93
C THR A 20 8.76 39.18 -49.51
N ARG A 21 9.38 38.69 -48.42
CA ARG A 21 10.84 38.52 -48.34
C ARG A 21 11.21 37.39 -47.36
N GLN A 22 11.82 36.32 -47.89
CA GLN A 22 12.56 35.33 -47.10
C GLN A 22 13.80 35.96 -46.47
N PRO A 23 14.24 35.45 -45.31
CA PRO A 23 15.66 35.31 -45.06
C PRO A 23 16.01 33.83 -44.84
N SER A 24 16.84 33.34 -45.74
CA SER A 24 17.78 32.24 -45.52
C SER A 24 18.68 32.54 -44.32
N GLY A 25 18.74 31.62 -43.37
CA GLY A 25 19.63 31.67 -42.21
C GLY A 25 19.76 30.30 -41.58
N THR A 26 20.71 29.53 -42.11
CA THR A 26 21.55 28.52 -41.45
C THR A 26 21.01 27.90 -40.16
N GLY A 27 20.40 26.71 -40.28
CA GLY A 27 20.25 25.79 -39.16
C GLY A 27 21.63 25.30 -38.73
N GLY A 28 22.06 25.74 -37.55
CA GLY A 28 23.14 25.12 -36.80
C GLY A 28 22.52 24.13 -35.83
N ASP A 29 22.99 22.89 -35.91
CA ASP A 29 22.65 21.77 -35.05
C ASP A 29 22.97 22.11 -33.57
N GLU A 30 21.94 22.35 -32.76
CA GLU A 30 22.03 22.21 -31.31
C GLU A 30 21.23 20.98 -30.90
N GLU A 31 21.89 19.86 -31.11
CA GLU A 31 21.56 18.54 -30.59
C GLU A 31 21.59 18.63 -29.05
N GLU A 32 20.40 18.86 -28.46
CA GLU A 32 20.16 18.90 -27.02
C GLU A 32 20.39 17.50 -26.43
N ARG A 33 21.67 17.24 -26.12
CA ARG A 33 22.18 16.05 -25.45
C ARG A 33 21.65 16.01 -24.01
N MET A 34 20.43 15.52 -23.86
CA MET A 34 19.83 15.09 -22.59
C MET A 34 20.73 13.99 -22.00
N THR A 35 21.65 14.40 -21.13
CA THR A 35 22.58 13.49 -20.47
C THR A 35 21.86 12.89 -19.27
N THR A 36 21.32 11.68 -19.43
CA THR A 36 20.86 10.83 -18.33
C THR A 36 22.03 10.61 -17.38
N THR A 37 22.11 11.42 -16.32
CA THR A 37 23.09 11.23 -15.26
C THR A 37 22.54 10.15 -14.34
N ASP A 38 23.00 8.93 -14.54
CA ASP A 38 22.85 7.82 -13.60
C ASP A 38 23.49 8.24 -12.27
N THR A 39 22.67 8.56 -11.27
CA THR A 39 23.12 9.14 -10.00
C THR A 39 23.77 8.06 -9.14
N VAL A 40 25.09 7.92 -9.26
CA VAL A 40 25.89 7.03 -8.41
C VAL A 40 25.78 7.46 -6.95
N VAL A 41 25.07 6.68 -6.13
CA VAL A 41 24.94 6.93 -4.69
C VAL A 41 26.33 6.97 -4.04
N PRO A 42 26.67 8.03 -3.27
CA PRO A 42 27.98 8.15 -2.64
C PRO A 42 28.31 6.97 -1.73
N ARG A 43 29.59 6.57 -1.66
CA ARG A 43 30.06 5.45 -0.83
C ARG A 43 29.65 5.58 0.65
N ARG A 44 29.67 6.81 1.18
CA ARG A 44 29.28 7.11 2.57
C ARG A 44 27.82 6.77 2.82
N ASP A 45 26.94 7.14 1.89
CA ASP A 45 25.50 6.94 2.04
C ASP A 45 25.14 5.45 1.89
N ARG A 46 25.86 4.72 1.02
CA ARG A 46 25.79 3.24 0.96
C ARG A 46 26.20 2.57 2.26
N LEU A 47 27.31 3.01 2.89
CA LEU A 47 27.75 2.46 4.17
C LEU A 47 26.75 2.74 5.29
N ARG A 48 26.17 3.95 5.29
CA ARG A 48 25.11 4.33 6.22
C ARG A 48 23.89 3.43 6.06
N ALA A 49 23.35 3.28 4.84
CA ALA A 49 22.20 2.44 4.55
C ALA A 49 22.45 0.96 4.92
N ALA A 50 23.67 0.44 4.66
CA ALA A 50 24.05 -0.90 5.07
C ALA A 50 24.03 -1.08 6.60
N THR A 51 24.46 -0.06 7.35
CA THR A 51 24.44 -0.10 8.81
C THR A 51 23.01 -0.01 9.35
N GLU A 52 22.18 0.85 8.76
CA GLU A 52 20.75 0.95 9.12
C GLU A 52 20.00 -0.37 8.87
N ALA A 53 20.29 -1.04 7.76
CA ALA A 53 19.75 -2.38 7.48
C ALA A 53 20.23 -3.43 8.51
N GLU A 54 21.51 -3.40 8.90
CA GLU A 54 22.05 -4.31 9.93
C GLU A 54 21.41 -4.06 11.32
N ILE A 55 21.14 -2.79 11.66
CA ILE A 55 20.41 -2.42 12.88
C ILE A 55 19.00 -3.01 12.86
N ARG A 56 18.24 -2.83 11.77
CA ARG A 56 16.88 -3.36 11.64
C ARG A 56 16.84 -4.89 11.62
N ALA A 57 17.78 -5.53 10.91
CA ALA A 57 17.91 -6.98 10.92
C ALA A 57 18.20 -7.52 12.33
N THR A 58 19.06 -6.83 13.09
CA THR A 58 19.33 -7.19 14.49
C THR A 58 18.11 -6.99 15.39
N ALA A 59 17.39 -5.88 15.23
CA ALA A 59 16.13 -5.64 15.94
C ALA A 59 15.09 -6.73 15.66
N ARG A 60 14.93 -7.15 14.39
CA ARG A 60 14.05 -8.27 14.01
C ARG A 60 14.47 -9.58 14.65
N ARG A 61 15.77 -9.94 14.61
CA ARG A 61 16.26 -11.17 15.26
C ARG A 61 15.93 -11.21 16.75
N LEU A 62 16.13 -10.10 17.45
CA LEU A 62 15.81 -9.99 18.87
C LEU A 62 14.30 -10.06 19.13
N LEU A 63 13.48 -9.41 18.30
CA LEU A 63 12.02 -9.49 18.36
C LEU A 63 11.54 -10.94 18.26
N VAL A 64 12.06 -11.70 17.29
CA VAL A 64 11.71 -13.11 17.08
C VAL A 64 12.20 -13.99 18.24
N ALA A 65 13.46 -13.79 18.68
CA ALA A 65 14.04 -14.55 19.78
C ALA A 65 13.27 -14.38 21.09
N GLU A 66 12.73 -13.19 21.34
CA GLU A 66 11.96 -12.84 22.54
C GLU A 66 10.44 -12.92 22.31
N GLN A 67 9.99 -13.71 21.33
CA GLN A 67 8.57 -14.03 21.07
C GLN A 67 7.67 -12.78 20.93
N GLY A 68 8.15 -11.77 20.20
CA GLY A 68 7.41 -10.54 19.94
C GLY A 68 7.55 -9.46 21.02
N GLN A 69 8.35 -9.67 22.07
CA GLN A 69 8.71 -8.59 22.97
C GLN A 69 9.64 -7.59 22.26
N PRO A 70 9.34 -6.28 22.30
CA PRO A 70 10.15 -5.30 21.60
C PRO A 70 11.59 -5.31 22.09
N PRO A 71 12.57 -5.25 21.18
CA PRO A 71 13.95 -5.12 21.58
C PRO A 71 14.19 -3.78 22.27
N THR A 72 15.26 -3.70 23.07
CA THR A 72 15.74 -2.43 23.63
C THR A 72 16.92 -1.92 22.82
N LEU A 73 17.08 -0.59 22.72
CA LEU A 73 18.26 0.01 22.07
C LEU A 73 19.58 -0.49 22.67
N ARG A 74 19.62 -0.73 23.99
CA ARG A 74 20.80 -1.31 24.66
C ARG A 74 21.04 -2.77 24.23
N GLY A 75 19.98 -3.56 24.10
CA GLY A 75 20.05 -4.94 23.61
C GLY A 75 20.60 -5.00 22.19
N ILE A 76 20.10 -4.14 21.30
CA ILE A 76 20.56 -4.02 19.90
C ILE A 76 22.02 -3.57 19.86
N ALA A 77 22.39 -2.52 20.60
CA ALA A 77 23.75 -2.02 20.62
C ALA A 77 24.74 -3.09 21.07
N ARG A 78 24.40 -3.85 22.12
CA ARG A 78 25.22 -4.96 22.62
C ARG A 78 25.43 -6.04 21.56
N GLU A 79 24.35 -6.46 20.90
CA GLU A 79 24.39 -7.50 19.86
C GLU A 79 25.23 -7.06 18.65
N MET A 80 25.22 -5.77 18.31
CA MET A 80 26.01 -5.19 17.21
C MET A 80 27.45 -4.79 17.59
N GLY A 81 27.85 -4.92 18.87
CA GLY A 81 29.12 -4.38 19.34
C GLY A 81 29.23 -2.85 19.24
N MET A 82 28.09 -2.15 19.22
CA MET A 82 27.98 -0.70 19.19
C MET A 82 27.77 -0.13 20.59
N THR A 83 27.99 1.18 20.74
CA THR A 83 27.55 1.92 21.93
C THR A 83 26.12 2.43 21.72
N ALA A 84 25.34 2.60 22.80
CA ALA A 84 24.00 3.18 22.70
C ALA A 84 23.98 4.58 22.06
N PRO A 85 24.92 5.51 22.36
CA PRO A 85 25.08 6.76 21.60
C PRO A 85 25.36 6.56 20.10
N GLY A 86 25.98 5.44 19.74
CA GLY A 86 26.25 5.09 18.34
C GLY A 86 24.99 4.79 17.53
N LEU A 87 23.96 4.20 18.15
CA LEU A 87 22.66 3.95 17.51
C LEU A 87 21.85 5.23 17.29
N TYR A 88 21.95 6.21 18.20
CA TYR A 88 21.24 7.49 18.06
C TYR A 88 21.66 8.33 16.84
N ARG A 89 22.77 7.98 16.19
CA ARG A 89 23.18 8.60 14.91
C ARG A 89 22.37 8.11 13.71
N TYR A 90 21.65 7.00 13.88
CA TYR A 90 20.85 6.35 12.85
C TYR A 90 19.36 6.54 13.11
N TYR A 91 18.91 6.36 14.35
CA TYR A 91 17.51 6.50 14.76
C TYR A 91 17.39 7.39 15.98
N ALA A 92 16.49 8.38 15.96
CA ALA A 92 16.33 9.33 17.07
C ALA A 92 15.69 8.67 18.31
N SER A 93 14.90 7.61 18.10
CA SER A 93 14.26 6.83 19.15
C SER A 93 14.20 5.33 18.81
N LEU A 94 13.77 4.52 19.78
CA LEU A 94 13.41 3.12 19.53
C LEU A 94 12.19 3.04 18.61
N ASP A 95 11.24 3.96 18.77
CA ASP A 95 10.00 3.96 17.98
C ASP A 95 10.30 4.25 16.50
N ASP A 96 11.21 5.17 16.18
CA ASP A 96 11.64 5.43 14.80
C ASP A 96 12.29 4.18 14.17
N LEU A 97 13.06 3.43 14.95
CA LEU A 97 13.67 2.18 14.50
C LEU A 97 12.60 1.11 14.25
N LEU A 98 11.64 0.97 15.17
CA LEU A 98 10.56 0.00 15.04
C LEU A 98 9.61 0.35 13.89
N LEU A 99 9.38 1.62 13.63
CA LEU A 99 8.61 2.10 12.48
C LEU A 99 9.33 1.74 11.17
N ALA A 100 10.63 2.01 11.06
CA ALA A 100 11.41 1.63 9.89
C ALA A 100 11.49 0.11 9.69
N LEU A 101 11.57 -0.67 10.78
CA LEU A 101 11.49 -2.13 10.70
C LEU A 101 10.08 -2.58 10.25
N CYS A 102 9.02 -1.92 10.71
CA CYS A 102 7.66 -2.20 10.28
C CYS A 102 7.51 -1.97 8.77
N ASP A 103 8.06 -0.88 8.22
CA ASP A 103 8.06 -0.61 6.78
C ASP A 103 8.83 -1.68 5.98
N ASP A 104 9.99 -2.14 6.46
CA ASP A 104 10.71 -3.28 5.86
C ASP A 104 9.82 -4.55 5.82
N LEU A 105 9.06 -4.83 6.89
CA LEU A 105 8.16 -5.99 6.97
C LEU A 105 6.98 -5.87 5.99
N PHE A 106 6.41 -4.67 5.83
CA PHE A 106 5.41 -4.42 4.79
C PHE A 106 5.97 -4.65 3.39
N GLY A 107 7.23 -4.26 3.15
CA GLY A 107 7.91 -4.50 1.87
C GLY A 107 8.11 -5.99 1.60
N GLU A 108 8.50 -6.76 2.62
CA GLU A 108 8.63 -8.21 2.53
C GLU A 108 7.31 -8.89 2.20
N VAL A 109 6.24 -8.63 2.97
CA VAL A 109 4.95 -9.28 2.75
C VAL A 109 4.33 -8.85 1.42
N HIS A 110 4.50 -7.59 1.01
CA HIS A 110 4.09 -7.13 -0.33
C HIS A 110 4.82 -7.90 -1.42
N GLY A 111 6.14 -8.11 -1.29
CA GLY A 111 6.92 -8.91 -2.23
C GLY A 111 6.45 -10.36 -2.32
N VAL A 112 6.22 -11.01 -1.18
CA VAL A 112 5.72 -12.40 -1.11
C VAL A 112 4.33 -12.52 -1.73
N VAL A 113 3.43 -11.57 -1.45
CA VAL A 113 2.08 -11.54 -2.02
C VAL A 113 2.12 -11.31 -3.52
N THR A 114 2.89 -10.32 -4.00
CA THR A 114 3.04 -10.00 -5.43
C THR A 114 3.55 -11.21 -6.22
N ALA A 115 4.60 -11.87 -5.73
CA ALA A 115 5.14 -13.06 -6.38
C ALA A 115 4.12 -14.21 -6.48
N SER A 116 3.17 -14.30 -5.53
CA SER A 116 2.11 -15.31 -5.60
C SER A 116 1.10 -15.08 -6.71
N LEU A 117 1.00 -13.85 -7.24
CA LEU A 117 0.06 -13.50 -8.30
C LEU A 117 0.49 -14.03 -9.67
N ASP A 118 1.79 -14.18 -9.91
CA ASP A 118 2.38 -14.58 -11.20
C ASP A 118 1.85 -15.94 -11.68
N ALA A 119 1.56 -16.84 -10.74
CA ALA A 119 1.04 -18.18 -11.03
C ALA A 119 -0.38 -18.18 -11.61
N HIS A 120 -1.10 -17.05 -11.56
CA HIS A 120 -2.53 -16.99 -11.88
C HIS A 120 -2.85 -16.29 -13.21
N GLY A 121 -1.85 -15.86 -13.99
CA GLY A 121 -2.09 -15.14 -15.24
C GLY A 121 -3.04 -13.96 -15.01
N ASP A 122 -3.87 -13.57 -15.95
CA ASP A 122 -4.78 -12.41 -15.81
C ASP A 122 -6.09 -12.68 -15.06
N ASP A 123 -6.23 -13.84 -14.41
CA ASP A 123 -7.40 -14.15 -13.59
C ASP A 123 -7.37 -13.35 -12.27
N LEU A 124 -7.98 -12.17 -12.28
CA LEU A 124 -8.07 -11.28 -11.13
C LEU A 124 -8.74 -11.93 -9.91
N GLY A 125 -9.70 -12.84 -10.12
CA GLY A 125 -10.36 -13.56 -9.04
C GLY A 125 -9.42 -14.55 -8.36
N ALA A 126 -8.69 -15.34 -9.16
CA ALA A 126 -7.66 -16.23 -8.65
C ALA A 126 -6.51 -15.47 -7.97
N ARG A 127 -6.06 -14.35 -8.56
CA ARG A 127 -5.07 -13.43 -7.95
C ARG A 127 -5.53 -12.89 -6.59
N MET A 128 -6.79 -12.45 -6.47
CA MET A 128 -7.34 -11.97 -5.20
C MET A 128 -7.34 -13.06 -4.12
N LEU A 129 -7.81 -14.27 -4.44
CA LEU A 129 -7.79 -15.40 -3.51
C LEU A 129 -6.36 -15.78 -3.10
N ALA A 130 -5.42 -15.78 -4.06
CA ALA A 130 -4.01 -16.04 -3.81
C ALA A 130 -3.41 -14.99 -2.88
N ALA A 131 -3.65 -13.71 -3.15
CA ALA A 131 -3.13 -12.60 -2.35
C ALA A 131 -3.53 -12.72 -0.88
N VAL A 132 -4.82 -12.91 -0.63
CA VAL A 132 -5.38 -13.03 0.72
C VAL A 132 -4.84 -14.25 1.45
N ARG A 133 -4.77 -15.41 0.79
CA ARG A 133 -4.23 -16.64 1.38
C ARG A 133 -2.74 -16.53 1.66
N THR A 134 -1.98 -15.91 0.76
CA THR A 134 -0.53 -15.67 0.93
C THR A 134 -0.26 -14.72 2.09
N PHE A 135 -1.02 -13.64 2.20
CA PHE A 135 -0.93 -12.74 3.34
C PHE A 135 -1.23 -13.46 4.66
N ARG A 136 -2.31 -14.25 4.73
CA ARG A 136 -2.62 -15.05 5.92
C ARG A 136 -1.45 -15.98 6.27
N ARG A 137 -0.93 -16.76 5.31
CA ARG A 137 0.19 -17.68 5.57
C ARG A 137 1.40 -16.93 6.13
N TRP A 138 1.79 -15.82 5.51
CA TRP A 138 2.91 -15.01 5.99
C TRP A 138 2.70 -14.54 7.44
N ALA A 139 1.50 -14.06 7.78
CA ALA A 139 1.16 -13.63 9.14
C ALA A 139 1.26 -14.76 10.18
N LEU A 140 0.87 -15.98 9.80
CA LEU A 140 0.95 -17.16 10.67
C LEU A 140 2.38 -17.71 10.82
N ASP A 141 3.19 -17.59 9.76
CA ASP A 141 4.59 -18.01 9.76
C ASP A 141 5.49 -17.03 10.54
N HIS A 142 5.06 -15.76 10.68
CA HIS A 142 5.83 -14.67 11.30
C HIS A 142 5.03 -13.93 12.40
N PRO A 143 4.55 -14.61 13.46
CA PRO A 143 3.63 -14.01 14.43
C PRO A 143 4.27 -12.88 15.26
N ALA A 144 5.59 -12.94 15.51
CA ALA A 144 6.31 -11.90 16.25
C ALA A 144 6.43 -10.61 15.42
N GLU A 145 6.80 -10.74 14.15
CA GLU A 145 6.86 -9.64 13.20
C GLU A 145 5.48 -9.07 12.89
N PHE A 146 4.50 -9.93 12.65
CA PHE A 146 3.12 -9.53 12.44
C PHE A 146 2.61 -8.74 13.65
N GLY A 147 2.88 -9.20 14.88
CA GLY A 147 2.54 -8.46 16.09
C GLY A 147 3.16 -7.06 16.18
N LEU A 148 4.38 -6.85 15.66
CA LEU A 148 4.98 -5.52 15.58
C LEU A 148 4.17 -4.60 14.66
N MET A 149 3.69 -5.11 13.51
CA MET A 149 2.92 -4.33 12.54
C MET A 149 1.61 -3.75 13.12
N PHE A 150 1.02 -4.41 14.14
CA PHE A 150 -0.18 -3.91 14.84
C PHE A 150 0.10 -2.89 15.93
N ARG A 151 1.31 -2.88 16.48
CA ARG A 151 1.65 -2.05 17.64
C ARG A 151 1.93 -0.61 17.29
N SER A 152 2.21 -0.31 16.02
CA SER A 152 2.51 1.04 15.53
C SER A 152 1.25 1.92 15.39
N GLY A 153 0.26 1.72 16.26
CA GLY A 153 -1.17 1.99 16.10
C GLY A 153 -1.63 3.43 15.86
N ASP A 154 -0.74 4.41 15.80
CA ASP A 154 -1.13 5.81 15.60
C ASP A 154 -0.57 6.43 14.30
N GLY A 155 0.37 5.77 13.60
CA GLY A 155 1.23 6.44 12.61
C GLY A 155 1.58 5.66 11.34
N LEU A 156 0.87 4.58 11.00
CA LEU A 156 1.09 3.88 9.71
C LEU A 156 0.20 4.42 8.56
N TRP A 157 -0.80 5.24 8.90
CA TRP A 157 -1.84 5.69 7.96
C TRP A 157 -2.24 7.15 8.13
N ALA A 158 -1.58 7.88 9.06
CA ALA A 158 -2.04 9.21 9.50
C ALA A 158 -1.36 10.35 8.74
N ASP A 159 -0.11 10.18 8.28
CA ASP A 159 0.65 11.20 7.58
C ASP A 159 1.25 10.63 6.27
N PRO A 160 0.89 11.14 5.09
CA PRO A 160 1.48 10.71 3.81
C PRO A 160 3.02 10.76 3.78
N ASP A 161 3.63 11.61 4.62
CA ASP A 161 5.07 11.82 4.76
C ASP A 161 5.70 11.06 5.95
N ASP A 162 4.96 10.16 6.62
CA ASP A 162 5.45 9.36 7.77
C ASP A 162 6.54 8.31 7.42
N GLY A 163 6.90 8.17 6.14
CA GLY A 163 7.88 7.20 5.68
C GLY A 163 7.37 5.77 5.58
N CYS A 164 6.05 5.53 5.67
CA CYS A 164 5.43 4.20 5.55
C CYS A 164 5.09 3.86 4.09
N GLU A 165 6.05 4.01 3.17
CA GLU A 165 5.81 3.79 1.74
C GLU A 165 5.45 2.33 1.43
N GLN A 166 6.11 1.36 2.07
CA GLN A 166 5.80 -0.05 1.83
C GLN A 166 4.44 -0.44 2.38
N SER A 167 4.04 0.14 3.52
CA SER A 167 2.67 -0.02 4.06
C SER A 167 1.63 0.42 3.03
N ARG A 168 1.82 1.59 2.41
CA ARG A 168 0.94 2.09 1.34
C ARG A 168 0.93 1.19 0.11
N ARG A 169 2.09 0.69 -0.34
CA ARG A 169 2.16 -0.26 -1.47
C ARG A 169 1.44 -1.57 -1.16
N PHE A 170 1.61 -2.10 0.05
CA PHE A 170 0.92 -3.29 0.51
C PHE A 170 -0.61 -3.12 0.48
N ALA A 171 -1.15 -2.03 1.05
CA ALA A 171 -2.58 -1.76 0.99
C ALA A 171 -3.07 -1.49 -0.45
N GLY A 172 -2.27 -0.76 -1.24
CA GLY A 172 -2.55 -0.43 -2.64
C GLY A 172 -2.77 -1.68 -3.49
N LEU A 173 -1.97 -2.73 -3.31
CA LEU A 173 -2.10 -3.98 -4.06
C LEU A 173 -3.52 -4.60 -3.96
N PHE A 174 -4.11 -4.66 -2.77
CA PHE A 174 -5.46 -5.21 -2.61
C PHE A 174 -6.53 -4.29 -3.19
N LEU A 175 -6.33 -2.98 -3.07
CA LEU A 175 -7.22 -1.98 -3.66
C LEU A 175 -7.19 -2.04 -5.19
N GLU A 176 -6.02 -2.17 -5.79
CA GLU A 176 -5.83 -2.35 -7.24
C GLU A 176 -6.51 -3.63 -7.75
N LEU A 177 -6.34 -4.76 -7.05
CA LEU A 177 -7.05 -6.00 -7.40
C LEU A 177 -8.58 -5.83 -7.31
N PHE A 178 -9.08 -5.12 -6.29
CA PHE A 178 -10.50 -4.86 -6.12
C PHE A 178 -11.06 -3.94 -7.21
N VAL A 179 -10.35 -2.86 -7.54
CA VAL A 179 -10.70 -1.94 -8.64
C VAL A 179 -10.72 -2.69 -9.97
N GLY A 180 -9.69 -3.51 -10.25
CA GLY A 180 -9.64 -4.32 -11.46
C GLY A 180 -10.82 -5.29 -11.57
N LEU A 181 -11.24 -5.92 -10.46
CA LEU A 181 -12.44 -6.77 -10.44
C LEU A 181 -13.70 -5.97 -10.79
N TRP A 182 -13.85 -4.78 -10.21
CA TRP A 182 -14.98 -3.90 -10.48
C TRP A 182 -15.03 -3.44 -11.95
N GLU A 183 -13.90 -3.00 -12.50
CA GLU A 183 -13.79 -2.56 -13.89
C GLU A 183 -14.04 -3.69 -14.89
N ALA A 184 -13.56 -4.91 -14.58
CA ALA A 184 -13.80 -6.08 -15.44
C ALA A 184 -15.28 -6.51 -15.43
N ARG A 185 -15.92 -6.51 -14.25
CA ARG A 185 -17.34 -6.80 -14.10
C ARG A 185 -17.88 -6.25 -12.77
N PRO A 186 -18.69 -5.18 -12.80
CA PRO A 186 -19.39 -4.70 -11.61
C PRO A 186 -20.22 -5.81 -10.96
N PHE A 187 -20.08 -5.97 -9.66
CA PHE A 187 -20.82 -6.94 -8.85
C PHE A 187 -22.00 -6.26 -8.12
N PRO A 188 -22.99 -7.04 -7.62
CA PRO A 188 -24.14 -6.48 -6.92
C PRO A 188 -23.72 -5.65 -5.70
N LEU A 189 -24.24 -4.43 -5.63
CA LEU A 189 -23.98 -3.51 -4.53
C LEU A 189 -25.11 -3.56 -3.50
N PRO A 190 -24.79 -3.46 -2.20
CA PRO A 190 -25.81 -3.39 -1.16
C PRO A 190 -26.57 -2.07 -1.23
N ASP A 191 -27.85 -2.10 -0.87
CA ASP A 191 -28.63 -0.88 -0.64
C ASP A 191 -28.25 -0.27 0.72
N LEU A 192 -27.44 0.78 0.68
CA LEU A 192 -26.94 1.44 1.88
C LEU A 192 -27.98 2.41 2.43
N HIS A 193 -28.40 2.19 3.67
CA HIS A 193 -29.41 3.01 4.34
C HIS A 193 -29.00 3.35 5.78
N GLY A 194 -29.60 4.40 6.32
CA GLY A 194 -29.38 4.83 7.70
C GLY A 194 -27.94 5.27 7.98
N GLY A 195 -27.40 4.89 9.15
CA GLY A 195 -26.07 5.31 9.60
C GLY A 195 -24.92 4.83 8.72
N VAL A 196 -25.11 3.75 7.95
CA VAL A 196 -24.07 3.20 7.05
C VAL A 196 -23.80 4.13 5.88
N ALA A 197 -24.85 4.73 5.30
CA ALA A 197 -24.70 5.71 4.23
C ALA A 197 -23.93 6.96 4.71
N ALA A 198 -24.12 7.38 5.97
CA ALA A 198 -23.41 8.51 6.55
C ALA A 198 -21.89 8.30 6.68
N SER A 199 -21.45 7.05 6.91
CA SER A 199 -20.02 6.68 6.97
C SER A 199 -19.36 6.60 5.59
N CYS A 200 -20.13 6.49 4.51
CA CYS A 200 -19.58 6.33 3.16
C CYS A 200 -18.91 7.59 2.61
N GLY A 201 -19.33 8.77 3.08
CA GLY A 201 -18.69 10.04 2.69
C GLY A 201 -17.21 10.12 3.10
N GLN A 202 -16.83 9.50 4.22
CA GLN A 202 -15.43 9.44 4.68
C GLN A 202 -14.60 8.48 3.83
N LEU A 203 -15.15 7.29 3.54
CA LEU A 203 -14.53 6.31 2.64
C LEU A 203 -14.33 6.89 1.23
N ALA A 204 -15.32 7.61 0.71
CA ALA A 204 -15.23 8.29 -0.59
C ALA A 204 -14.17 9.39 -0.61
N ALA A 205 -14.02 10.16 0.48
CA ALA A 205 -12.97 11.16 0.60
C ALA A 205 -11.58 10.53 0.60
N PHE A 206 -11.41 9.44 1.37
CA PHE A 206 -10.18 8.66 1.40
C PHE A 206 -9.83 8.08 0.02
N ALA A 207 -10.80 7.43 -0.65
CA ALA A 207 -10.61 6.83 -1.97
C ALA A 207 -10.20 7.86 -3.02
N ARG A 208 -10.82 9.06 -3.03
CA ARG A 208 -10.42 10.17 -3.90
C ARG A 208 -8.98 10.62 -3.66
N GLY A 209 -8.54 10.66 -2.39
CA GLY A 209 -7.15 10.95 -2.04
C GLY A 209 -6.16 9.92 -2.60
N ALA A 210 -6.60 8.67 -2.75
CA ALA A 210 -5.86 7.58 -3.38
C ALA A 210 -6.05 7.49 -4.91
N GLY A 211 -6.77 8.43 -5.54
CA GLY A 211 -7.03 8.41 -6.98
C GLY A 211 -8.04 7.34 -7.44
N VAL A 212 -8.82 6.77 -6.53
CA VAL A 212 -9.82 5.74 -6.83
C VAL A 212 -11.20 6.36 -7.01
N ASP A 213 -11.85 6.05 -8.14
CA ASP A 213 -13.21 6.45 -8.46
C ASP A 213 -14.14 5.24 -8.52
N LEU A 214 -14.77 4.93 -7.37
CA LEU A 214 -15.72 3.83 -7.22
C LEU A 214 -17.02 4.35 -6.58
N PRO A 215 -18.18 3.73 -6.88
CA PRO A 215 -19.41 4.03 -6.16
C PRO A 215 -19.24 3.83 -4.65
N GLU A 216 -19.86 4.70 -3.84
CA GLU A 216 -19.83 4.61 -2.37
C GLU A 216 -20.18 3.21 -1.83
N PRO A 217 -21.20 2.50 -2.34
CA PRO A 217 -21.46 1.15 -1.89
C PRO A 217 -20.37 0.14 -2.23
N ALA A 218 -19.60 0.35 -3.30
CA ALA A 218 -18.46 -0.50 -3.64
C ALA A 218 -17.30 -0.28 -2.66
N LEU A 219 -17.05 0.97 -2.26
CA LEU A 219 -16.07 1.30 -1.22
C LEU A 219 -16.45 0.70 0.14
N TRP A 220 -17.74 0.68 0.46
CA TRP A 220 -18.24 -0.03 1.65
C TRP A 220 -17.98 -1.53 1.57
N VAL A 221 -18.24 -2.16 0.42
CA VAL A 221 -17.93 -3.59 0.20
C VAL A 221 -16.43 -3.87 0.36
N PHE A 222 -15.56 -3.01 -0.18
CA PHE A 222 -14.12 -3.11 0.01
C PHE A 222 -13.74 -3.05 1.49
N ALA A 223 -14.18 -2.01 2.20
CA ALA A 223 -13.89 -1.82 3.62
C ALA A 223 -14.41 -2.99 4.47
N ASN A 224 -15.62 -3.48 4.19
CA ASN A 224 -16.19 -4.63 4.90
C ASN A 224 -15.38 -5.91 4.64
N SER A 225 -15.02 -6.16 3.38
CA SER A 225 -14.20 -7.31 2.97
C SER A 225 -12.84 -7.29 3.69
N TRP A 226 -12.19 -6.12 3.69
CA TRP A 226 -10.92 -5.90 4.37
C TRP A 226 -11.03 -6.18 5.86
N VAL A 227 -11.94 -5.49 6.57
CA VAL A 227 -12.09 -5.62 8.03
C VAL A 227 -12.42 -7.06 8.45
N ARG A 228 -13.28 -7.77 7.70
CA ARG A 228 -13.63 -9.15 8.00
C ARG A 228 -12.42 -10.08 7.88
N LEU A 229 -11.76 -10.11 6.73
CA LEU A 229 -10.67 -11.06 6.48
C LEU A 229 -9.43 -10.70 7.29
N TYR A 230 -9.06 -9.42 7.29
CA TYR A 230 -7.94 -8.93 8.08
C TYR A 230 -8.16 -9.21 9.57
N GLY A 231 -9.37 -8.96 10.09
CA GLY A 231 -9.73 -9.25 11.47
C GLY A 231 -9.54 -10.72 11.86
N VAL A 232 -9.91 -11.67 11.00
CA VAL A 232 -9.66 -13.10 11.24
C VAL A 232 -8.16 -13.40 11.28
N VAL A 233 -7.39 -12.87 10.33
CA VAL A 233 -5.93 -13.06 10.31
C VAL A 233 -5.28 -12.49 11.57
N CYS A 234 -5.70 -11.31 12.04
CA CYS A 234 -5.23 -10.71 13.29
C CYS A 234 -5.47 -11.64 14.48
N MET A 235 -6.72 -12.06 14.64
CA MET A 235 -7.16 -12.86 15.78
C MET A 235 -6.49 -14.23 15.78
N GLU A 236 -6.21 -14.79 14.60
CA GLU A 236 -5.51 -16.05 14.45
C GLU A 236 -4.02 -15.92 14.76
N ALA A 237 -3.30 -15.03 14.06
CA ALA A 237 -1.85 -14.87 14.17
C ALA A 237 -1.41 -14.44 15.57
N LEU A 238 -2.23 -13.64 16.26
CA LEU A 238 -1.98 -13.21 17.64
C LEU A 238 -2.47 -14.23 18.69
N GLY A 239 -2.99 -15.38 18.25
CA GLY A 239 -3.36 -16.50 19.11
C GLY A 239 -4.67 -16.32 19.89
N HIS A 240 -5.47 -15.30 19.56
CA HIS A 240 -6.75 -15.03 20.23
C HIS A 240 -7.85 -16.05 19.90
N LEU A 241 -7.69 -16.86 18.85
CA LEU A 241 -8.67 -17.90 18.46
C LEU A 241 -8.37 -19.29 19.01
N ARG A 242 -7.22 -19.49 19.67
CA ARG A 242 -6.76 -20.82 20.15
C ARG A 242 -7.68 -21.50 21.16
N PHE A 243 -8.52 -20.73 21.85
CA PHE A 243 -9.51 -21.28 22.80
C PHE A 243 -10.73 -21.89 22.10
N MET A 244 -11.00 -21.48 20.86
CA MET A 244 -12.21 -21.82 20.12
C MET A 244 -11.94 -22.83 19.00
N PHE A 245 -10.77 -22.73 18.35
CA PHE A 245 -10.42 -23.54 17.19
C PHE A 245 -9.10 -24.28 17.39
N THR A 246 -9.07 -25.56 17.03
CA THR A 246 -7.83 -26.34 16.87
C THR A 246 -7.15 -26.04 15.53
N ASP A 247 -7.95 -25.77 14.50
CA ASP A 247 -7.53 -25.29 13.19
C ASP A 247 -8.52 -24.20 12.73
N VAL A 248 -8.02 -22.98 12.51
CA VAL A 248 -8.82 -21.84 12.06
C VAL A 248 -8.97 -21.83 10.53
N GLY A 249 -8.17 -22.62 9.81
CA GLY A 249 -8.17 -22.68 8.33
C GLY A 249 -9.56 -22.85 7.71
N PRO A 250 -10.37 -23.84 8.12
CA PRO A 250 -11.72 -24.02 7.59
C PRO A 250 -12.65 -22.82 7.85
N TYR A 251 -12.52 -22.18 9.01
CA TYR A 251 -13.29 -20.98 9.33
C TYR A 251 -12.88 -19.80 8.44
N PHE A 252 -11.57 -19.58 8.29
CA PHE A 252 -11.04 -18.54 7.39
C PHE A 252 -11.48 -18.74 5.94
N GLU A 253 -11.40 -19.97 5.42
CA GLU A 253 -11.80 -20.27 4.04
C GLU A 253 -13.31 -20.06 3.82
N ALA A 254 -14.15 -20.34 4.84
CA ALA A 254 -15.58 -20.02 4.78
C ALA A 254 -15.85 -18.51 4.74
N GLU A 255 -15.09 -17.71 5.50
CA GLU A 255 -15.18 -16.24 5.46
C GLU A 255 -14.67 -15.69 4.12
N LEU A 256 -13.55 -16.23 3.60
CA LEU A 256 -13.00 -15.88 2.29
C LEU A 256 -13.99 -16.20 1.17
N GLU A 257 -14.65 -17.36 1.21
CA GLU A 257 -15.66 -17.74 0.24
C GLU A 257 -16.84 -16.76 0.23
N GLN A 258 -17.33 -16.35 1.40
CA GLN A 258 -18.41 -15.37 1.50
C GLN A 258 -18.01 -14.01 0.91
N VAL A 259 -16.80 -13.54 1.22
CA VAL A 259 -16.27 -12.29 0.69
C VAL A 259 -16.09 -12.38 -0.82
N ALA A 260 -15.48 -13.47 -1.32
CA ALA A 260 -15.29 -13.70 -2.75
C ALA A 260 -16.61 -13.62 -3.53
N ARG A 261 -17.67 -14.27 -3.03
CA ARG A 261 -19.01 -14.18 -3.63
C ARG A 261 -19.55 -12.75 -3.65
N SER A 262 -19.33 -11.96 -2.58
CA SER A 262 -19.82 -10.57 -2.53
C SER A 262 -19.12 -9.63 -3.52
N ILE A 263 -17.91 -9.97 -3.97
CA ILE A 263 -17.14 -9.19 -4.94
C ILE A 263 -17.12 -9.84 -6.34
N GLY A 264 -18.03 -10.79 -6.60
CA GLY A 264 -18.17 -11.43 -7.90
C GLY A 264 -17.04 -12.40 -8.29
N VAL A 265 -16.22 -12.83 -7.32
CA VAL A 265 -15.13 -13.78 -7.53
C VAL A 265 -15.64 -15.22 -7.35
N ALA A 266 -15.34 -16.08 -8.33
CA ALA A 266 -15.59 -17.50 -8.21
C ALA A 266 -14.61 -18.11 -7.19
N TYR A 267 -15.14 -18.60 -6.07
CA TYR A 267 -14.32 -19.23 -5.05
C TYR A 267 -13.80 -20.59 -5.53
N ALA A 268 -12.48 -20.78 -5.38
CA ALA A 268 -11.82 -22.08 -5.55
C ALA A 268 -11.18 -22.48 -4.22
N PRO A 269 -11.51 -23.66 -3.65
CA PRO A 269 -10.89 -24.11 -2.41
C PRO A 269 -9.38 -24.29 -2.57
N PRO A 270 -8.59 -24.16 -1.49
CA PRO A 270 -7.16 -24.42 -1.57
C PRO A 270 -6.93 -25.86 -2.04
N ALA A 271 -5.91 -26.07 -2.87
CA ALA A 271 -5.47 -27.42 -3.22
C ALA A 271 -5.20 -28.18 -1.92
N ALA A 272 -5.79 -29.37 -1.77
CA ALA A 272 -5.58 -30.18 -0.57
C ALA A 272 -4.07 -30.32 -0.34
N ALA A 273 -3.61 -29.93 0.85
CA ALA A 273 -2.22 -30.15 1.24
C ALA A 273 -1.95 -31.64 1.10
N GLN A 274 -1.06 -32.00 0.19
CA GLN A 274 -0.51 -33.36 0.15
C GLN A 274 0.31 -33.49 1.44
N GLY A 275 -0.27 -34.22 2.41
CA GLY A 275 0.30 -34.43 3.72
C GLY A 275 1.61 -35.21 3.71
#